data_AF-A0A550I6U5-F1
#
_entry.id   AF-A0A550I6U5-F1
#
_cell.length_a   1.000
_cell.length_b   1.000
_cell.length_c   1.000
_cell.angle_alpha   90.00
_cell.angle_beta   90.00
_cell.angle_gamma   90.00
#
_symmetry.space_group_name_H-M   'P 1'
#
loop_
_entity.id
_entity.type
_entity.pdbx_description
1 polymer ?
#
loop_
_entity_poly.entity_id
_entity_poly.type
_entity_poly.pdbx_seq_one_letter_code
_entity_poly.pdbx_strand_id
1 'polypeptide(L)'
;MNLNRTNLKPNSMKSGNLLAGLVSGVAAGAVLGLLFAPKKGRDTRKAITEKGDEYIKGANRSIHDFTDSINHKVEALKARTKANLSDSKSKEKINQAKAEMHEMRAS
;
A
#
# COMPACT_ATOMS: atom_id res chain seq x y z
N MET A 1 7.93 35.34 36.22
CA MET A 1 7.00 34.20 36.04
C MET A 1 6.32 34.44 34.69
N ASN A 2 6.31 33.56 33.67
CA ASN A 2 6.07 32.12 33.71
C ASN A 2 6.39 31.49 32.32
N LEU A 3 7.40 30.60 32.34
CA LEU A 3 7.66 29.36 31.59
C LEU A 3 7.13 29.12 30.16
N ASN A 4 8.12 28.99 29.25
CA ASN A 4 8.45 27.78 28.48
C ASN A 4 7.29 26.90 27.97
N ARG A 5 6.92 27.06 26.69
CA ARG A 5 6.16 26.06 25.92
C ARG A 5 6.61 26.07 24.46
N THR A 6 7.17 24.95 24.01
CA THR A 6 6.94 24.24 22.72
C THR A 6 8.12 23.30 22.48
N ASN A 7 8.10 22.13 23.11
CA ASN A 7 7.74 20.85 22.47
C ASN A 7 8.52 20.57 21.18
N LEU A 8 9.51 19.69 21.34
CA LEU A 8 10.24 18.98 20.29
C LEU A 8 9.28 18.47 19.20
N LYS A 9 9.53 18.89 17.95
CA LYS A 9 8.99 18.26 16.74
C LYS A 9 9.89 17.06 16.42
N PRO A 10 9.47 15.80 16.63
CA PRO A 10 10.17 14.68 16.02
C PRO A 10 9.92 14.71 14.51
N ASN A 11 10.92 15.08 13.74
CA ASN A 11 10.90 14.93 12.28
C ASN A 11 11.28 13.47 11.94
N SER A 12 10.29 12.59 12.05
CA SER A 12 10.31 11.20 11.61
C SER A 12 8.98 11.00 10.86
N MET A 13 8.83 10.55 9.61
CA MET A 13 9.68 9.83 8.69
C MET A 13 9.08 9.95 7.29
N LYS A 14 9.91 10.22 6.29
CA LYS A 14 9.47 10.25 4.89
C LYS A 14 9.07 8.87 4.34
N SER A 15 9.53 7.78 4.97
CA SER A 15 9.07 6.41 4.71
C SER A 15 7.80 6.05 5.47
N GLY A 16 7.52 6.73 6.60
CA GLY A 16 6.32 6.51 7.41
C GLY A 16 5.05 6.90 6.68
N ASN A 17 5.06 8.03 5.95
CA ASN A 17 3.88 8.50 5.21
C ASN A 17 3.53 7.61 4.00
N LEU A 18 4.53 7.05 3.30
CA LEU A 18 4.30 6.10 2.21
C LEU A 18 3.78 4.77 2.74
N LEU A 19 4.38 4.27 3.83
CA LEU A 19 3.91 3.05 4.49
C LEU A 19 2.48 3.24 5.03
N ALA A 20 2.20 4.39 5.65
CA ALA A 20 0.87 4.75 6.11
C ALA A 20 -0.13 4.86 4.96
N GLY A 21 0.26 5.43 3.81
CA GLY A 21 -0.57 5.48 2.61
C GLY A 21 -0.86 4.10 2.01
N LEU A 22 0.11 3.19 2.04
CA LEU A 22 -0.09 1.81 1.58
C LEU A 22 -1.02 1.05 2.53
N VAL A 23 -0.78 1.12 3.84
CA VAL A 23 -1.62 0.46 4.85
C VAL A 23 -3.03 1.02 4.84
N SER A 24 -3.19 2.34 4.75
CA SER A 24 -4.50 2.98 4.66
C SER A 24 -5.21 2.63 3.35
N GLY A 25 -4.47 2.53 2.24
CA GLY A 25 -5.02 2.08 0.96
C GLY A 25 -5.52 0.63 0.99
N VAL A 26 -4.74 -0.28 1.57
CA VAL A 26 -5.16 -1.69 1.75
C VAL A 26 -6.36 -1.78 2.69
N ALA A 27 -6.35 -1.06 3.81
CA ALA A 27 -7.45 -1.06 4.77
C ALA A 27 -8.74 -0.50 4.16
N ALA A 28 -8.67 0.66 3.50
CA ALA A 28 -9.80 1.27 2.81
C ALA A 28 -10.32 0.35 1.69
N GLY A 29 -9.42 -0.27 0.90
CA GLY A 29 -9.77 -1.22 -0.13
C GLY A 29 -10.46 -2.47 0.41
N ALA A 30 -9.99 -3.02 1.54
CA ALA A 30 -10.61 -4.17 2.18
C ALA A 30 -12.01 -3.84 2.73
N VAL A 31 -12.19 -2.67 3.34
CA VAL A 31 -13.50 -2.20 3.82
C VAL A 31 -14.46 -2.03 2.66
N LEU A 32 -14.04 -1.35 1.59
CA LEU A 32 -14.86 -1.16 0.38
C LEU A 32 -15.18 -2.49 -0.31
N GLY A 33 -14.21 -3.40 -0.41
CA GLY A 33 -14.39 -4.72 -0.99
C GLY A 33 -15.36 -5.58 -0.19
N LEU A 34 -15.28 -5.53 1.14
CA LEU A 34 -16.22 -6.23 2.03
C LEU A 34 -17.64 -5.64 1.92
N LEU A 35 -17.75 -4.31 1.75
CA LEU A 35 -19.03 -3.64 1.59
C LEU A 35 -19.69 -3.94 0.25
N PHE A 36 -18.91 -3.98 -0.84
CA PHE A 36 -19.41 -4.33 -2.17
C PHE A 36 -19.74 -5.81 -2.32
N ALA A 37 -19.01 -6.69 -1.63
CA ALA A 37 -19.21 -8.14 -1.69
C ALA A 37 -19.28 -8.75 -0.27
N PRO A 38 -20.38 -8.53 0.46
CA PRO A 38 -20.51 -9.06 1.82
C PRO A 38 -20.77 -10.56 1.78
N LYS A 39 -19.95 -11.31 2.52
CA LYS A 39 -20.25 -12.70 2.85
C LYS A 39 -21.25 -12.74 4.00
N LYS A 40 -22.06 -13.81 4.09
CA LYS A 40 -22.97 -14.00 5.22
C LYS A 40 -22.17 -14.09 6.52
N GLY A 41 -22.58 -13.34 7.55
CA GLY A 41 -21.85 -13.27 8.81
C GLY A 41 -21.63 -14.62 9.51
N ARG A 42 -22.57 -15.57 9.36
CA ARG A 42 -22.43 -16.95 9.85
C ARG A 42 -21.21 -17.65 9.24
N ASP A 43 -21.02 -17.49 7.93
CA ASP A 43 -19.93 -18.12 7.20
C ASP A 43 -18.60 -17.46 7.53
N THR A 44 -18.57 -16.14 7.74
CA THR A 44 -17.36 -15.42 8.19
C THR A 44 -16.91 -15.89 9.56
N ARG A 45 -17.82 -16.00 10.54
CA ARG A 45 -17.48 -16.50 11.88
C ARG A 45 -16.98 -17.95 11.81
N LYS A 46 -17.67 -18.81 11.06
CA LYS A 46 -17.30 -20.21 10.87
C LYS A 46 -15.92 -20.35 10.20
N ALA A 47 -15.65 -19.56 9.15
CA ALA A 47 -14.36 -19.54 8.50
C ALA A 47 -13.22 -19.11 9.43
N ILE A 48 -13.44 -18.12 10.31
CA ILE A 48 -12.43 -17.73 11.31
C ILE A 48 -12.14 -18.89 12.27
N THR A 49 -13.17 -19.64 12.67
CA THR A 49 -13.01 -20.74 13.65
C THR A 49 -12.38 -21.99 13.05
N GLU A 50 -12.80 -22.41 11.85
CA GLU A 50 -12.31 -23.64 11.21
C GLU A 50 -11.00 -23.43 10.44
N LYS A 51 -10.82 -22.27 9.80
CA LYS A 51 -9.76 -22.10 8.80
C LYS A 51 -8.58 -21.27 9.28
N GLY A 52 -8.59 -20.68 10.48
CA GLY A 52 -7.52 -19.77 10.94
C GLY A 52 -6.10 -20.31 10.72
N ASP A 53 -5.81 -21.52 11.22
CA ASP A 53 -4.48 -22.13 11.10
C ASP A 53 -4.17 -22.68 9.70
N GLU A 54 -5.19 -23.21 9.01
CA GLU A 54 -5.05 -23.73 7.64
C GLU A 54 -4.81 -22.60 6.62
N TYR A 55 -5.42 -21.43 6.84
CA TYR A 55 -5.27 -20.26 6.01
C TYR A 55 -3.84 -19.74 6.04
N ILE A 56 -3.20 -19.70 7.21
CA ILE A 56 -1.80 -19.23 7.34
C ILE A 56 -0.85 -20.17 6.57
N LYS A 57 -1.03 -21.49 6.71
CA LYS A 57 -0.21 -22.48 6.00
C LYS A 57 -0.43 -22.45 4.49
N GLY A 58 -1.68 -22.36 4.03
CA GLY A 58 -2.03 -22.26 2.62
C GLY A 58 -1.64 -20.91 1.99
N ALA A 59 -1.73 -19.83 2.75
CA ALA A 59 -1.33 -18.50 2.32
C ALA A 59 0.17 -18.44 2.05
N ASN A 60 1.02 -18.99 2.91
CA ASN A 60 2.46 -18.99 2.66
C ASN A 60 2.84 -19.66 1.33
N ARG A 61 2.18 -20.78 0.98
CA ARG A 61 2.43 -21.46 -0.30
C ARG A 61 1.91 -20.66 -1.48
N SER A 62 0.69 -20.14 -1.37
CA SER A 62 0.06 -19.33 -2.42
C SER A 62 0.79 -18.00 -2.64
N ILE A 63 1.34 -17.39 -1.58
CA ILE A 63 2.13 -16.16 -1.66
C ILE A 63 3.43 -16.42 -2.40
N HIS A 64 4.08 -17.57 -2.21
CA HIS A 64 5.29 -17.92 -2.94
C HIS A 64 5.01 -18.00 -4.46
N ASP A 65 4.02 -18.79 -4.85
CA ASP A 65 3.65 -18.98 -6.27
C ASP A 65 3.15 -17.66 -6.91
N PHE A 66 2.42 -16.87 -6.13
CA PHE A 66 1.95 -15.54 -6.55
C PHE A 66 3.09 -14.55 -6.70
N THR A 67 4.07 -14.56 -5.79
CA THR A 67 5.25 -13.69 -5.85
C THR A 67 6.06 -13.97 -7.11
N ASP A 68 6.27 -15.23 -7.46
CA ASP A 68 6.97 -15.61 -8.70
C ASP A 68 6.21 -15.15 -9.96
N SER A 69 4.89 -15.36 -9.97
CA SER A 69 4.03 -14.91 -11.07
C SER A 69 3.96 -13.39 -11.20
N ILE A 70 3.95 -12.69 -10.06
CA ILE A 70 3.98 -11.24 -9.98
C ILE A 70 5.32 -10.72 -10.45
N ASN A 71 6.46 -11.30 -10.04
CA ASN A 71 7.77 -10.78 -10.40
C ASN A 71 7.95 -10.69 -11.92
N HIS A 72 7.58 -11.75 -12.65
CA HIS A 72 7.60 -11.73 -14.12
C HIS A 72 6.65 -10.70 -14.75
N LYS A 73 5.41 -10.60 -14.23
CA LYS A 73 4.43 -9.61 -14.73
C LYS A 73 4.81 -8.19 -14.37
N VAL A 74 5.39 -7.96 -13.20
CA VAL A 74 5.84 -6.66 -12.70
C VAL A 74 7.02 -6.20 -13.53
N GLU A 75 7.92 -7.08 -13.94
CA GLU A 75 9.04 -6.68 -14.81
C GLU A 75 8.54 -6.24 -16.20
N ALA A 76 7.64 -7.02 -16.81
CA ALA A 76 7.00 -6.66 -18.07
C ALA A 76 6.14 -5.38 -17.95
N LEU A 77 5.39 -5.24 -16.85
CA LEU A 77 4.60 -4.06 -16.57
C LEU A 77 5.48 -2.85 -16.33
N LYS A 78 6.58 -2.99 -15.57
CA LYS A 78 7.55 -1.92 -15.33
C LYS A 78 8.24 -1.48 -16.63
N ALA A 79 8.49 -2.39 -17.56
CA ALA A 79 9.01 -2.05 -18.89
C ALA A 79 7.97 -1.27 -19.71
N ARG A 80 6.71 -1.73 -19.77
CA ARG A 80 5.61 -1.03 -20.47
C ARG A 80 5.28 0.32 -19.84
N THR A 81 5.25 0.38 -18.52
CA THR A 81 5.07 1.59 -17.73
C THR A 81 6.24 2.52 -17.99
N LYS A 82 7.50 2.09 -17.93
CA LYS A 82 8.65 2.95 -18.30
C LYS A 82 8.59 3.44 -19.75
N ALA A 83 8.13 2.62 -20.70
CA ALA A 83 7.97 3.03 -22.10
C ALA A 83 6.88 4.09 -22.26
N ASN A 84 5.68 3.87 -21.71
CA ASN A 84 4.57 4.82 -21.74
C ASN A 84 4.80 6.05 -20.85
N LEU A 85 5.60 5.90 -19.79
CA LEU A 85 6.06 7.02 -18.97
C LEU A 85 7.16 7.79 -19.68
N SER A 86 7.87 7.21 -20.63
CA SER A 86 8.90 7.91 -21.39
C SER A 86 8.37 8.83 -22.47
N ASP A 87 7.07 8.74 -22.77
CA ASP A 87 6.33 9.81 -23.44
C ASP A 87 6.44 11.09 -22.58
N SER A 88 6.94 12.16 -23.17
CA SER A 88 7.40 13.38 -22.49
C SER A 88 6.39 13.96 -21.49
N LYS A 89 5.08 13.86 -21.77
CA LYS A 89 3.99 14.31 -20.88
C LYS A 89 3.87 13.52 -19.58
N SER A 90 4.17 12.23 -19.61
CA SER A 90 4.06 11.34 -18.45
C SER A 90 5.28 11.46 -17.54
N LYS A 91 6.48 11.61 -18.12
CA LYS A 91 7.69 11.96 -17.33
C LYS A 91 7.47 13.26 -16.60
N GLU A 92 6.90 14.27 -17.25
CA GLU A 92 6.70 15.59 -16.66
C GLU A 92 5.71 15.56 -15.49
N LYS A 93 4.55 14.90 -15.64
CA LYS A 93 3.59 14.75 -14.53
C LYS A 93 4.14 13.92 -13.37
N ILE A 94 4.95 12.90 -13.66
CA ILE A 94 5.58 12.10 -12.60
C ILE A 94 6.74 12.84 -11.96
N ASN A 95 7.51 13.63 -12.71
CA ASN A 95 8.58 14.44 -12.15
C ASN A 95 8.02 15.60 -11.34
N GLN A 96 6.89 16.19 -11.76
CA GLN A 96 6.11 17.17 -10.99
C GLN A 96 5.51 16.52 -9.74
N ALA A 97 4.81 15.39 -9.84
CA ALA A 97 4.31 14.67 -8.67
C ALA A 97 5.43 14.22 -7.74
N LYS A 98 6.60 13.86 -8.28
CA LYS A 98 7.79 13.49 -7.50
C LYS A 98 8.45 14.71 -6.89
N ALA A 99 8.42 15.88 -7.55
CA ALA A 99 8.91 17.15 -7.03
C ALA A 99 7.97 17.73 -5.97
N GLU A 100 6.66 17.73 -6.19
CA GLU A 100 5.62 18.08 -5.21
C GLU A 100 5.66 17.11 -4.02
N MET A 101 5.87 15.81 -4.25
CA MET A 101 6.15 14.87 -3.16
C MET A 101 7.48 15.14 -2.49
N HIS A 102 8.49 15.67 -3.19
CA HIS A 102 9.78 16.02 -2.59
C HIS A 102 9.68 17.30 -1.75
N GLU A 103 8.83 18.24 -2.16
CA GLU A 103 8.55 19.52 -1.52
C GLU A 103 7.64 19.35 -0.30
N MET A 104 6.58 18.53 -0.41
CA MET A 104 5.80 18.03 0.73
C MET A 104 6.64 17.19 1.70
N ARG A 105 7.74 16.61 1.22
CA ARG A 105 8.71 15.84 2.01
C ARG A 105 9.82 16.74 2.56
N ALA A 106 9.95 17.99 2.11
CA ALA A 106 10.94 18.97 2.57
C ALA A 106 10.35 20.03 3.54
N SER A 107 9.02 20.17 3.59
CA SER A 107 8.29 20.97 4.59
C SER A 107 7.90 20.19 5.85
#